data_AF-A0A9P5TFB7-F1
#
_entry.id   AF-A0A9P5TFB7-F1
#
_cell.length_a   1.000
_cell.length_b   1.000
_cell.length_c   1.000
_cell.angle_alpha   90.00
_cell.angle_beta   90.00
_cell.angle_gamma   90.00
#
_symmetry.space_group_name_H-M   'P 1'
#
loop_
_entity.id
_entity.type
_entity.pdbx_description
1 polymer ?
#
loop_
_entity_poly.entity_id
_entity_poly.type
_entity_poly.pdbx_seq_one_letter_code
_entity_poly.pdbx_strand_id
1 'polypeptide(L)'
;MNGYFNGIVPMLRAYDATARYVDQGGNKHPGAFAIYLEPWHADIFEFLDLRKNHGKEEVSVRDLFYALWVSDLFMKRVEANEQWSLFCPNEAPGLHEVYGTKFEALYEHYEKEGRARKSIPAQKLWYAVLEAQIETGGPFIVYKDHANNKSNQKNLGTIKSSNLCTKILEYSSLDKTAVCNLASLALPSFIVVTYNLNKIIDVNYYPIPEARRSNMHHHPIGVGVQGLADAFMALHMSLDSQEAKELNIKVFETIYHATLEASSEIAEREGPYETWMGSPAQQGQL
;
A
#
# COMPACT_ATOMS: atom_id res chain seq x y z
N MET A 1 -10.27 -27.08 -26.81
CA MET A 1 -9.00 -26.31 -26.89
C MET A 1 -8.49 -26.13 -25.48
N ASN A 2 -7.32 -26.69 -25.15
CA ASN A 2 -6.69 -26.41 -23.85
C ASN A 2 -6.01 -25.04 -23.96
N GLY A 3 -6.63 -24.01 -23.37
CA GLY A 3 -6.09 -22.64 -23.37
C GLY A 3 -5.00 -22.48 -22.31
N TYR A 4 -3.94 -21.75 -22.65
CA TYR A 4 -2.92 -21.31 -21.69
C TYR A 4 -3.22 -19.89 -21.22
N PHE A 5 -2.87 -19.58 -19.97
CA PHE A 5 -3.03 -18.23 -19.42
C PHE A 5 -2.00 -17.27 -20.04
N ASN A 6 -2.45 -16.11 -20.52
CA ASN A 6 -1.62 -15.14 -21.26
C ASN A 6 -0.84 -14.17 -20.34
N GLY A 7 -0.77 -14.44 -19.03
CA GLY A 7 -0.10 -13.57 -18.05
C GLY A 7 -0.93 -12.37 -17.61
N ILE A 8 -0.34 -11.50 -16.79
CA ILE A 8 -1.00 -10.30 -16.26
C ILE A 8 -1.13 -9.16 -17.29
N VAL A 9 -0.29 -9.12 -18.31
CA VAL A 9 -0.24 -7.99 -19.27
C VAL A 9 -1.58 -7.76 -19.98
N PRO A 10 -2.24 -8.76 -20.59
CA PRO A 10 -3.54 -8.54 -21.24
C PRO A 10 -4.64 -8.12 -20.26
N MET A 11 -4.58 -8.61 -19.02
CA MET A 11 -5.52 -8.19 -17.98
C MET A 11 -5.34 -6.71 -17.66
N LEU A 12 -4.11 -6.25 -17.47
CA LEU A 12 -3.81 -4.85 -17.14
C LEU A 12 -4.16 -3.90 -18.28
N ARG A 13 -4.07 -4.34 -19.55
CA ARG A 13 -4.58 -3.57 -20.69
C ARG A 13 -6.08 -3.30 -20.61
N ALA A 14 -6.87 -4.25 -20.11
CA ALA A 14 -8.31 -4.04 -19.91
C ALA A 14 -8.58 -3.02 -18.79
N TYR A 15 -7.80 -3.05 -17.71
CA TYR A 15 -7.89 -2.05 -16.64
C TYR A 15 -7.47 -0.65 -17.11
N ASP A 16 -6.45 -0.54 -17.93
CA ASP A 16 -5.98 0.72 -18.53
C ASP A 16 -7.01 1.34 -19.48
N ALA A 17 -7.65 0.51 -20.32
CA ALA A 17 -8.78 0.97 -21.13
C ALA A 17 -9.96 1.43 -20.26
N THR A 18 -10.23 0.74 -19.14
CA THR A 18 -11.27 1.12 -18.18
C THR A 18 -10.95 2.45 -17.49
N ALA A 19 -9.70 2.64 -17.08
CA ALA A 19 -9.22 3.87 -16.45
C ALA A 19 -9.39 5.08 -17.38
N ARG A 20 -9.12 4.90 -18.68
CA ARG A 20 -9.37 5.92 -19.71
C ARG A 20 -10.85 6.17 -19.97
N TYR A 21 -11.67 5.12 -19.94
CA TYR A 21 -13.10 5.22 -20.22
C TYR A 21 -13.87 5.90 -19.09
N VAL A 22 -13.52 5.60 -17.83
CA VAL A 22 -14.18 6.15 -16.64
C VAL A 22 -13.39 7.36 -16.13
N ASP A 23 -13.74 8.54 -16.63
CA ASP A 23 -13.13 9.79 -16.19
C ASP A 23 -13.78 10.37 -14.93
N GLN A 24 -12.98 11.11 -14.15
CA GLN A 24 -13.44 11.94 -13.05
C GLN A 24 -13.65 13.37 -13.59
N GLY A 25 -14.90 13.73 -13.88
CA GLY A 25 -15.31 15.13 -14.12
C GLY A 25 -15.49 15.55 -15.58
N GLY A 26 -15.91 14.65 -16.47
CA GLY A 26 -16.32 14.97 -17.84
C GLY A 26 -15.12 15.19 -18.77
N ASN A 27 -14.29 14.16 -18.92
CA ASN A 27 -13.06 14.07 -19.71
C ASN A 27 -11.87 14.92 -19.22
N LYS A 28 -11.84 15.33 -17.95
CA LYS A 28 -10.74 16.15 -17.41
C LYS A 28 -9.63 15.35 -16.73
N HIS A 29 -9.97 14.25 -16.08
CA HIS A 29 -9.00 13.39 -15.40
C HIS A 29 -9.36 11.92 -15.60
N PRO A 30 -8.53 11.12 -16.29
CA PRO A 30 -8.77 9.68 -16.37
C PRO A 30 -8.78 9.06 -14.96
N GLY A 31 -9.46 7.92 -14.82
CA GLY A 31 -9.38 7.11 -13.61
C GLY A 31 -7.92 6.78 -13.28
N ALA A 32 -7.60 6.75 -11.98
CA ALA A 32 -6.23 6.50 -11.52
C ALA A 32 -6.19 5.24 -10.67
N PHE A 33 -5.55 4.18 -11.20
CA PHE A 33 -5.36 2.92 -10.49
C PHE A 33 -3.87 2.66 -10.27
N ALA A 34 -3.50 2.30 -9.04
CA ALA A 34 -2.17 1.77 -8.73
C ALA A 34 -2.25 0.25 -8.61
N ILE A 35 -1.47 -0.44 -9.43
CA ILE A 35 -1.38 -1.90 -9.42
C ILE A 35 -0.22 -2.29 -8.51
N TYR A 36 -0.50 -3.14 -7.53
CA TYR A 36 0.49 -3.68 -6.60
C TYR A 36 0.85 -5.11 -7.01
N LEU A 37 2.14 -5.39 -7.13
CA LEU A 37 2.65 -6.73 -7.43
C LEU A 37 3.78 -7.10 -6.47
N GLU A 38 3.80 -8.33 -6.00
CA GLU A 38 4.93 -8.83 -5.19
C GLU A 38 6.08 -9.30 -6.10
N PRO A 39 7.35 -9.02 -5.77
CA PRO A 39 8.51 -9.31 -6.64
C PRO A 39 8.76 -10.79 -6.98
N TRP A 40 8.09 -11.73 -6.30
CA TRP A 40 8.20 -13.16 -6.61
C TRP A 40 7.32 -13.59 -7.79
N HIS A 41 6.43 -12.73 -8.30
CA HIS A 41 5.52 -13.10 -9.39
C HIS A 41 6.28 -13.39 -10.69
N ALA A 42 5.86 -14.43 -11.43
CA ALA A 42 6.50 -14.85 -12.68
C ALA A 42 6.60 -13.75 -13.75
N ASP A 43 5.57 -12.91 -13.86
CA ASP A 43 5.47 -11.83 -14.85
C ASP A 43 6.07 -10.49 -14.38
N ILE A 44 6.97 -10.51 -13.38
CA ILE A 44 7.50 -9.28 -12.76
C ILE A 44 8.33 -8.42 -13.72
N PHE A 45 9.05 -9.01 -14.68
CA PHE A 45 9.84 -8.22 -15.64
C PHE A 45 8.93 -7.50 -16.63
N GLU A 46 7.93 -8.22 -17.15
CA GLU A 46 6.92 -7.65 -18.02
C GLU A 46 6.17 -6.53 -17.31
N PHE A 47 5.84 -6.70 -16.03
CA PHE A 47 5.23 -5.66 -15.18
C PHE A 47 6.05 -4.37 -15.10
N LEU A 48 7.37 -4.48 -14.94
CA LEU A 48 8.28 -3.33 -14.86
C LEU A 48 8.42 -2.58 -16.19
N ASP A 49 8.21 -3.27 -17.31
CA ASP A 49 8.30 -2.69 -18.65
C ASP A 49 7.00 -1.98 -19.10
N LEU A 50 5.86 -2.21 -18.43
CA LEU A 50 4.54 -1.73 -18.87
C LEU A 50 4.44 -0.21 -19.03
N ARG A 51 5.17 0.55 -18.21
CA ARG A 51 5.17 2.03 -18.24
C ARG A 51 6.32 2.63 -19.04
N LYS A 52 7.27 1.82 -19.54
CA LYS A 52 8.41 2.33 -20.29
C LYS A 52 7.93 3.01 -21.58
N ASN A 53 8.61 4.10 -21.94
CA ASN A 53 8.28 4.88 -23.14
C ASN A 53 8.70 4.17 -24.43
N HIS A 54 9.70 3.31 -24.35
CA HIS A 54 10.23 2.52 -25.44
C HIS A 54 9.69 1.09 -25.35
N GLY A 55 9.31 0.49 -26.48
CA GLY A 55 8.74 -0.86 -26.51
C GLY A 55 7.61 -0.98 -27.53
N LYS A 56 7.02 -2.18 -27.63
CA LYS A 56 5.85 -2.40 -28.49
C LYS A 56 4.62 -1.78 -27.82
N GLU A 57 3.88 -0.97 -28.57
CA GLU A 57 2.67 -0.30 -28.09
C GLU A 57 1.60 -1.30 -27.62
N GLU A 58 1.58 -2.49 -28.22
CA GLU A 58 0.69 -3.61 -27.86
C GLU A 58 0.88 -4.15 -26.43
N VAL A 59 2.01 -3.89 -25.78
CA VAL A 59 2.25 -4.30 -24.38
C VAL A 59 2.37 -3.11 -23.43
N SER A 60 2.31 -1.89 -23.96
CA SER A 60 2.39 -0.66 -23.15
C SER A 60 1.06 -0.37 -22.45
N VAL A 61 1.14 -0.08 -21.14
CA VAL A 61 -0.01 0.19 -20.27
C VAL A 61 0.38 1.39 -19.40
N ARG A 62 0.16 2.59 -19.93
CA ARG A 62 0.81 3.83 -19.43
C ARG A 62 -0.08 4.68 -18.53
N ASP A 63 -1.40 4.48 -18.58
CA ASP A 63 -2.36 5.27 -17.79
C ASP A 63 -2.52 4.71 -16.36
N LEU A 64 -1.94 3.54 -16.09
CA LEU A 64 -1.87 2.95 -14.75
C LEU A 64 -0.61 3.39 -14.00
N PHE A 65 -0.71 3.35 -12.68
CA PHE A 65 0.42 3.47 -11.76
C PHE A 65 0.85 2.09 -11.29
N TYR A 66 2.14 1.92 -10.99
CA TYR A 66 2.73 0.64 -10.61
C TYR A 66 3.43 0.74 -9.26
N ALA A 67 3.26 -0.29 -8.44
CA ALA A 67 3.85 -0.40 -7.13
C ALA A 67 4.34 -1.83 -6.87
N LEU A 68 5.44 -1.95 -6.15
CA LEU A 68 5.97 -3.21 -5.63
C LEU A 68 5.60 -3.35 -4.17
N TRP A 69 5.03 -4.50 -3.82
CA TRP A 69 4.76 -4.91 -2.46
C TRP A 69 5.86 -5.87 -1.99
N VAL A 70 6.91 -5.31 -1.41
CA VAL A 70 8.22 -5.97 -1.25
C VAL A 70 8.35 -6.64 0.11
N SER A 71 8.67 -7.93 0.16
CA SER A 71 9.02 -8.63 1.39
C SER A 71 10.48 -8.37 1.80
N ASP A 72 10.75 -8.47 3.10
CA ASP A 72 12.09 -8.36 3.67
C ASP A 72 13.02 -9.43 3.07
N LEU A 73 12.50 -10.64 2.79
CA LEU A 73 13.25 -11.72 2.16
C LEU A 73 13.88 -11.30 0.83
N PHE A 74 13.12 -10.61 -0.03
CA PHE A 74 13.64 -10.15 -1.31
C PHE A 74 14.85 -9.22 -1.10
N MET A 75 14.73 -8.26 -0.19
CA MET A 75 15.81 -7.32 0.12
C MET A 75 17.03 -8.03 0.73
N LYS A 76 16.82 -8.99 1.64
CA LYS A 76 17.89 -9.84 2.20
C LYS A 76 18.65 -10.58 1.09
N ARG A 77 17.94 -11.16 0.12
CA ARG A 77 18.56 -11.88 -1.01
C ARG A 77 19.28 -10.96 -1.99
N VAL A 78 18.78 -9.74 -2.21
CA VAL A 78 19.48 -8.72 -3.01
C VAL A 78 20.81 -8.33 -2.36
N GLU A 79 20.80 -8.07 -1.04
CA GLU A 79 21.98 -7.72 -0.26
C GLU A 79 23.01 -8.87 -0.24
N ALA A 80 22.56 -10.10 -0.01
CA ALA A 80 23.41 -11.29 0.04
C ALA A 80 23.83 -11.82 -1.35
N ASN A 81 23.37 -11.20 -2.44
CA ASN A 81 23.59 -11.65 -3.82
C ASN A 81 23.15 -13.11 -4.07
N GLU A 82 21.99 -13.48 -3.53
CA GLU A 82 21.42 -14.82 -3.63
C GLU A 82 20.51 -14.99 -4.85
N GLN A 83 20.03 -16.22 -5.07
CA GLN A 83 19.01 -16.51 -6.07
C GLN A 83 17.62 -16.09 -5.57
N TRP A 84 16.79 -15.64 -6.49
CA TRP A 84 15.38 -15.31 -6.32
C TRP A 84 14.55 -16.17 -7.26
N SER A 85 13.57 -16.87 -6.71
CA SER A 85 12.65 -17.72 -7.44
C SER A 85 11.36 -17.00 -7.80
N LEU A 86 10.96 -17.15 -9.05
CA LEU A 86 9.73 -16.60 -9.59
C LEU A 86 8.67 -17.68 -9.71
N PHE A 87 7.47 -17.38 -9.23
CA PHE A 87 6.37 -18.34 -9.07
C PHE A 87 5.10 -17.88 -9.80
N CYS A 88 4.32 -18.86 -10.26
CA CYS A 88 2.92 -18.64 -10.59
C CYS A 88 2.08 -18.79 -9.32
N PRO A 89 1.16 -17.86 -8.99
CA PRO A 89 0.35 -17.94 -7.78
C PRO A 89 -0.59 -19.17 -7.75
N ASN A 90 -0.89 -19.78 -8.90
CA ASN A 90 -1.64 -21.03 -8.95
C ASN A 90 -0.79 -22.27 -8.54
N GLU A 91 0.51 -22.25 -8.83
CA GLU A 91 1.46 -23.32 -8.50
C GLU A 91 2.01 -23.17 -7.07
N ALA A 92 2.16 -21.91 -6.62
CA ALA A 92 2.62 -21.52 -5.28
C ALA A 92 1.55 -20.66 -4.56
N PRO A 93 0.41 -21.26 -4.17
CA PRO A 93 -0.69 -20.50 -3.57
C PRO A 93 -0.34 -19.99 -2.17
N GLY A 94 -1.02 -18.92 -1.76
CA GLY A 94 -0.97 -18.40 -0.38
C GLY A 94 0.21 -17.48 -0.07
N LEU A 95 1.19 -17.28 -0.97
CA LEU A 95 2.31 -16.34 -0.74
C LEU A 95 1.84 -14.91 -0.42
N HIS A 96 0.75 -14.47 -1.05
CA HIS A 96 0.15 -13.15 -0.80
C HIS A 96 -0.71 -13.08 0.49
N GLU A 97 -1.01 -14.23 1.11
CA GLU A 97 -1.79 -14.33 2.36
C GLU A 97 -0.92 -14.38 3.60
N VAL A 98 0.41 -14.42 3.45
CA VAL A 98 1.38 -14.48 4.55
C VAL A 98 2.46 -13.42 4.38
N TYR A 99 3.09 -13.01 5.49
CA TYR A 99 4.18 -12.04 5.54
C TYR A 99 5.21 -12.46 6.61
N GLY A 100 6.38 -11.80 6.62
CA GLY A 100 7.46 -12.05 7.57
C GLY A 100 7.97 -13.50 7.54
N THR A 101 8.24 -14.07 8.71
CA THR A 101 8.79 -15.43 8.83
C THR A 101 7.89 -16.52 8.24
N LYS A 102 6.56 -16.33 8.25
CA LYS A 102 5.61 -17.25 7.61
C LYS A 102 5.72 -17.22 6.09
N PHE A 103 5.95 -16.02 5.52
CA PHE A 103 6.23 -15.88 4.09
C PHE A 103 7.56 -16.54 3.73
N GLU A 104 8.61 -16.28 4.51
CA GLU A 104 9.94 -16.87 4.28
C GLU A 104 9.87 -18.40 4.26
N ALA A 105 9.27 -19.01 5.28
CA ALA A 105 9.13 -20.47 5.37
C ALA A 105 8.34 -21.06 4.19
N LEU A 106 7.23 -20.42 3.79
CA LEU A 106 6.39 -20.91 2.69
C LEU A 106 7.09 -20.76 1.33
N TYR A 107 7.78 -19.64 1.12
CA TYR A 107 8.54 -19.35 -0.08
C TYR A 107 9.66 -20.38 -0.28
N GLU A 108 10.49 -20.60 0.75
CA GLU A 108 11.58 -21.58 0.71
C GLU A 108 11.08 -23.02 0.58
N HIS A 109 9.91 -23.33 1.15
CA HIS A 109 9.27 -24.63 0.97
C HIS A 109 8.94 -24.88 -0.51
N TYR A 110 8.35 -23.91 -1.21
CA TYR A 110 8.07 -24.02 -2.64
C TYR A 110 9.32 -24.06 -3.52
N GLU A 111 10.42 -23.42 -3.09
CA GLU A 111 11.72 -23.58 -3.75
C GLU A 111 12.24 -25.02 -3.63
N LYS A 112 12.18 -25.62 -2.43
CA LYS A 112 12.63 -27.00 -2.19
C LYS A 112 11.81 -28.03 -2.97
N GLU A 113 10.53 -27.76 -3.19
CA GLU A 113 9.65 -28.60 -4.01
C GLU A 113 9.85 -28.41 -5.52
N GLY A 114 10.69 -27.44 -5.94
CA GLY A 114 10.95 -27.18 -7.36
C GLY A 114 9.77 -26.54 -8.10
N ARG A 115 8.88 -25.83 -7.40
CA ARG A 115 7.72 -25.15 -8.01
C ARG A 115 8.06 -23.83 -8.71
N ALA A 116 9.31 -23.38 -8.61
CA ALA A 116 9.76 -22.15 -9.24
C ALA A 116 9.74 -22.31 -10.76
N ARG A 117 9.09 -21.38 -11.46
CA ARG A 117 9.13 -21.34 -12.93
C ARG A 117 10.50 -20.91 -13.45
N LYS A 118 11.18 -20.09 -12.68
CA LYS A 118 12.51 -19.55 -12.99
C LYS A 118 13.20 -19.14 -11.72
N SER A 119 14.49 -19.41 -11.61
CA SER A 119 15.36 -18.83 -10.59
C SER A 119 16.36 -17.90 -11.27
N ILE A 120 16.55 -16.71 -10.69
CA ILE A 120 17.40 -15.64 -11.21
C ILE A 120 18.25 -15.07 -10.08
N PRO A 121 19.39 -14.43 -10.34
CA PRO A 121 20.04 -13.61 -9.32
C PRO A 121 19.09 -12.52 -8.83
N ALA A 122 18.94 -12.35 -7.50
CA ALA A 122 18.05 -11.33 -6.93
C ALA A 122 18.42 -9.92 -7.39
N GLN A 123 19.73 -9.64 -7.48
CA GLN A 123 20.25 -8.36 -7.99
C GLN A 123 19.83 -8.08 -9.44
N LYS A 124 19.63 -9.10 -10.27
CA LYS A 124 19.13 -8.92 -11.65
C LYS A 124 17.75 -8.27 -11.65
N LEU A 125 16.85 -8.74 -10.77
CA LEU A 125 15.53 -8.13 -10.63
C LEU A 125 15.66 -6.72 -10.03
N TRP A 126 16.51 -6.54 -9.03
CA TRP A 126 16.75 -5.22 -8.44
C TRP A 126 17.22 -4.19 -9.47
N TYR A 127 18.17 -4.54 -10.34
CA TYR A 127 18.60 -3.64 -11.43
C TYR A 127 17.45 -3.28 -12.39
N ALA A 128 16.56 -4.22 -12.72
CA ALA A 128 15.40 -3.93 -13.55
C ALA A 128 14.40 -2.97 -12.85
N VAL A 129 14.23 -3.08 -11.53
CA VAL A 129 13.43 -2.13 -10.74
C VAL A 129 14.04 -0.73 -10.80
N LEU A 130 15.36 -0.63 -10.60
CA LEU A 130 16.08 0.64 -10.65
C LEU A 130 16.01 1.28 -12.05
N GLU A 131 16.18 0.49 -13.11
CA GLU A 131 16.06 0.97 -14.50
C GLU A 131 14.65 1.53 -14.77
N ALA A 132 13.59 0.81 -14.37
CA ALA A 132 12.23 1.31 -14.50
C ALA A 132 11.99 2.62 -13.73
N GLN A 133 12.56 2.75 -12.52
CA GLN A 133 12.47 3.97 -11.70
C GLN A 133 13.20 5.14 -12.33
N ILE A 134 14.38 4.90 -12.92
CA ILE A 134 15.15 5.92 -13.64
C ILE A 134 14.36 6.41 -14.87
N GLU A 135 13.73 5.49 -15.62
CA GLU A 135 12.99 5.83 -16.83
C GLU A 135 11.63 6.51 -16.57
N THR A 136 10.91 6.10 -15.52
CA THR A 136 9.49 6.42 -15.36
C THR A 136 9.12 7.06 -14.02
N GLY A 137 10.05 7.13 -13.08
CA GLY A 137 9.81 7.54 -11.69
C GLY A 137 9.04 6.50 -10.84
N GLY A 138 8.74 5.33 -11.39
CA GLY A 138 8.13 4.20 -10.68
C GLY A 138 8.76 2.86 -11.10
N PRO A 139 8.37 1.72 -10.49
CA PRO A 139 7.25 1.58 -9.57
C PRO A 139 7.53 2.18 -8.19
N PHE A 140 6.45 2.49 -7.46
CA PHE A 140 6.53 2.75 -6.03
C PHE A 140 7.08 1.51 -5.29
N ILE A 141 7.75 1.71 -4.16
CA ILE A 141 8.20 0.62 -3.30
C ILE A 141 7.49 0.75 -1.96
N VAL A 142 6.79 -0.31 -1.55
CA VAL A 142 6.20 -0.40 -0.22
C VAL A 142 6.58 -1.73 0.40
N TYR A 143 7.12 -1.69 1.62
CA TYR A 143 7.62 -2.88 2.32
C TYR A 143 6.49 -3.61 3.03
N LYS A 144 6.09 -4.76 2.47
CA LYS A 144 5.01 -5.65 2.91
C LYS A 144 5.12 -6.03 4.38
N ASP A 145 6.29 -6.50 4.78
CA ASP A 145 6.49 -7.06 6.12
C ASP A 145 6.45 -5.94 7.17
N HIS A 146 7.07 -4.80 6.88
CA HIS A 146 7.01 -3.61 7.72
C HIS A 146 5.59 -3.05 7.86
N ALA A 147 4.82 -3.00 6.76
CA ALA A 147 3.44 -2.56 6.77
C ALA A 147 2.55 -3.48 7.62
N ASN A 148 2.71 -4.80 7.48
CA ASN A 148 1.91 -5.77 8.21
C ASN A 148 2.30 -5.88 9.70
N ASN A 149 3.60 -5.90 10.02
CA ASN A 149 4.09 -6.03 11.40
C ASN A 149 3.62 -4.88 12.31
N LYS A 150 3.50 -3.67 11.74
CA LYS A 150 3.20 -2.43 12.46
C LYS A 150 1.77 -1.92 12.27
N SER A 151 0.89 -2.74 11.67
CA SER A 151 -0.51 -2.35 11.49
C SER A 151 -1.36 -2.71 12.70
N ASN A 152 -2.23 -1.78 13.13
CA ASN A 152 -3.28 -2.09 14.10
C ASN A 152 -4.37 -3.02 13.54
N GLN A 153 -4.40 -3.21 12.21
CA GLN A 153 -5.32 -4.12 11.52
C GLN A 153 -4.71 -5.52 11.30
N LYS A 154 -3.53 -5.83 11.85
CA LYS A 154 -2.89 -7.15 11.69
C LYS A 154 -3.72 -8.32 12.25
N ASN A 155 -4.72 -8.03 13.09
CA ASN A 155 -5.69 -9.01 13.58
C ASN A 155 -6.69 -9.48 12.50
N LEU A 156 -6.85 -8.73 11.40
CA LEU A 156 -7.78 -9.05 10.32
C LEU A 156 -7.19 -10.05 9.30
N GLY A 157 -5.87 -10.10 9.19
CA GLY A 157 -5.13 -10.89 8.22
C GLY A 157 -4.04 -10.08 7.53
N THR A 158 -3.48 -10.64 6.47
CA THR A 158 -2.39 -10.00 5.71
C THR A 158 -2.93 -8.87 4.84
N ILE A 159 -2.38 -7.67 4.99
CA ILE A 159 -2.56 -6.52 4.12
C ILE A 159 -1.77 -6.76 2.82
N LYS A 160 -2.46 -6.63 1.68
CA LYS A 160 -1.97 -7.07 0.36
C LYS A 160 -1.53 -5.93 -0.55
N SER A 161 -1.87 -4.70 -0.22
CA SER A 161 -1.50 -3.52 -0.99
C SER A 161 -1.62 -2.26 -0.14
N SER A 162 -1.11 -1.15 -0.67
CA SER A 162 -1.46 0.20 -0.23
C SER A 162 -2.47 0.83 -1.22
N ASN A 163 -2.84 2.10 -1.03
CA ASN A 163 -3.64 2.87 -1.97
C ASN A 163 -2.81 3.55 -3.09
N LEU A 164 -3.46 4.34 -3.95
CA LEU A 164 -2.85 5.08 -5.08
C LEU A 164 -1.60 5.90 -4.71
N CYS A 165 -1.53 6.47 -3.51
CA CYS A 165 -0.44 7.36 -3.10
C CYS A 165 0.38 6.81 -1.94
N THR A 166 0.45 5.48 -1.80
CA THR A 166 1.37 4.76 -0.89
C THR A 166 1.28 5.05 0.61
N LYS A 167 0.27 5.82 1.08
CA LYS A 167 0.16 6.24 2.48
C LYS A 167 -0.84 5.48 3.34
N ILE A 168 -1.72 4.69 2.72
CA ILE A 168 -2.78 3.95 3.43
C ILE A 168 -2.52 2.46 3.37
N LEU A 169 -2.45 1.83 4.54
CA LEU A 169 -2.14 0.41 4.74
C LEU A 169 -3.30 -0.24 5.48
N GLU A 170 -4.37 -0.51 4.75
CA GLU A 170 -5.61 -1.09 5.28
C GLU A 170 -5.85 -2.50 4.72
N TYR A 171 -6.50 -3.36 5.51
CA TYR A 171 -6.88 -4.69 5.10
C TYR A 171 -7.93 -4.67 3.99
N SER A 172 -7.80 -5.59 3.03
CA SER A 172 -8.77 -5.81 1.97
C SER A 172 -8.95 -7.31 1.68
N SER A 173 -10.15 -7.68 1.30
CA SER A 173 -10.56 -9.06 1.01
C SER A 173 -11.62 -9.08 -0.09
N LEU A 174 -12.08 -10.29 -0.47
CA LEU A 174 -13.14 -10.44 -1.49
C LEU A 174 -14.41 -9.67 -1.12
N ASP A 175 -14.71 -9.57 0.17
CA ASP A 175 -15.92 -8.97 0.72
C ASP A 175 -15.69 -7.56 1.31
N LYS A 176 -14.46 -7.04 1.30
CA LYS A 176 -14.09 -5.76 1.89
C LYS A 176 -13.13 -4.97 1.01
N THR A 177 -13.59 -3.81 0.56
CA THR A 177 -12.77 -2.82 -0.13
C THR A 177 -12.44 -1.69 0.83
N ALA A 178 -11.17 -1.54 1.22
CA ALA A 178 -10.72 -0.47 2.12
C ALA A 178 -11.04 0.93 1.59
N VAL A 179 -11.25 1.91 2.49
CA VAL A 179 -11.68 3.28 2.15
C VAL A 179 -10.86 4.29 2.94
N CYS A 180 -10.27 5.24 2.23
CA CYS A 180 -9.44 6.28 2.85
C CYS A 180 -10.26 7.54 3.19
N ASN A 181 -10.59 7.76 4.47
CA ASN A 181 -11.22 9.01 4.94
C ASN A 181 -10.11 9.99 5.35
N LEU A 182 -9.85 11.03 4.54
CA LEU A 182 -8.62 11.83 4.65
C LEU A 182 -8.91 13.31 4.98
N ALA A 183 -8.08 13.88 5.84
CA ALA A 183 -7.95 15.34 6.00
C ALA A 183 -6.50 15.71 6.33
N SER A 184 -6.10 16.95 6.03
CA SER A 184 -4.77 17.47 6.34
C SER A 184 -4.85 18.64 7.32
N LEU A 185 -4.03 18.59 8.36
CA LEU A 185 -3.81 19.72 9.26
C LEU A 185 -2.86 20.72 8.59
N ALA A 186 -3.31 21.96 8.45
CA ALA A 186 -2.39 23.06 8.23
C ALA A 186 -1.68 23.31 9.55
N LEU A 187 -0.41 22.95 9.67
CA LEU A 187 0.34 23.04 10.94
C LEU A 187 0.33 24.43 11.62
N PRO A 188 0.05 25.55 10.93
CA PRO A 188 -0.23 26.84 11.58
C PRO A 188 -1.60 26.94 12.29
N SER A 189 -2.49 25.94 12.24
CA SER A 189 -3.88 26.01 12.72
C SER A 189 -4.41 24.65 13.21
N PHE A 190 -4.73 24.55 14.51
CA PHE A 190 -5.15 23.29 15.14
C PHE A 190 -6.68 23.21 15.26
N ILE A 191 -7.32 22.25 14.59
CA ILE A 191 -8.79 22.00 14.64
C ILE A 191 -9.08 20.51 14.87
N VAL A 192 -10.27 20.24 15.42
CA VAL A 192 -10.91 18.96 15.74
C VAL A 192 -11.19 18.09 14.49
N VAL A 193 -10.15 17.50 13.88
CA VAL A 193 -10.30 16.70 12.63
C VAL A 193 -10.83 15.29 12.86
N THR A 194 -10.46 14.63 13.96
CA THR A 194 -10.84 13.23 14.25
C THR A 194 -12.34 13.02 14.27
N TYR A 195 -13.09 13.86 15.00
CA TYR A 195 -14.54 13.78 15.09
C TYR A 195 -15.23 13.99 13.73
N ASN A 196 -14.68 14.90 12.90
CA ASN A 196 -15.23 15.15 11.57
C ASN A 196 -15.03 13.94 10.65
N LEU A 197 -13.83 13.34 10.67
CA LEU A 197 -13.55 12.14 9.88
C LEU A 197 -14.37 10.94 10.36
N ASN A 198 -14.58 10.77 11.66
CA ASN A 198 -15.46 9.72 12.18
C ASN A 198 -16.89 9.89 11.66
N LYS A 199 -17.43 11.12 11.73
CA LYS A 199 -18.78 11.39 11.22
C LYS A 199 -18.91 11.22 9.70
N ILE A 200 -17.83 11.49 8.94
CA ILE A 200 -17.80 11.27 7.49
C ILE A 200 -18.05 9.80 7.16
N ILE A 201 -17.55 8.86 7.97
CA ILE A 201 -17.77 7.42 7.75
C ILE A 201 -19.28 7.10 7.72
N ASP A 202 -20.07 7.69 8.61
CA ASP A 202 -21.51 7.42 8.69
C ASP A 202 -22.32 8.05 7.56
N VAL A 203 -21.93 9.27 7.13
CA VAL A 203 -22.71 10.05 6.14
C VAL A 203 -22.25 9.85 4.70
N ASN A 204 -21.11 9.20 4.48
CA ASN A 204 -20.54 9.02 3.15
C ASN A 204 -21.44 8.16 2.25
N TYR A 205 -21.46 8.50 0.96
CA TYR A 205 -22.05 7.64 -0.07
C TYR A 205 -20.99 6.65 -0.58
N TYR A 206 -21.23 5.36 -0.36
CA TYR A 206 -20.32 4.31 -0.79
C TYR A 206 -20.73 3.78 -2.17
N PRO A 207 -19.81 3.77 -3.17
CA PRO A 207 -20.14 3.35 -4.52
C PRO A 207 -20.38 1.84 -4.65
N ILE A 208 -19.86 1.04 -3.71
CA ILE A 208 -20.03 -0.42 -3.63
C ILE A 208 -20.27 -0.87 -2.18
N PRO A 209 -21.04 -1.94 -1.93
CA PRO A 209 -21.38 -2.39 -0.58
C PRO A 209 -20.17 -2.90 0.22
N GLU A 210 -19.16 -3.47 -0.43
CA GLU A 210 -17.91 -3.94 0.18
C GLU A 210 -17.12 -2.78 0.80
N ALA A 211 -17.21 -1.59 0.21
CA ALA A 211 -16.59 -0.37 0.72
C ALA A 211 -17.28 0.12 1.99
N ARG A 212 -18.63 0.13 1.98
CA ARG A 212 -19.41 0.45 3.18
C ARG A 212 -19.13 -0.55 4.30
N ARG A 213 -19.10 -1.85 3.98
CA ARG A 213 -18.77 -2.91 4.93
C ARG A 213 -17.38 -2.67 5.53
N SER A 214 -16.36 -2.45 4.72
CA SER A 214 -15.01 -2.22 5.26
C SER A 214 -14.97 -1.02 6.21
N ASN A 215 -15.51 0.13 5.80
CA ASN A 215 -15.42 1.36 6.59
C ASN A 215 -16.19 1.27 7.90
N MET A 216 -17.40 0.68 7.90
CA MET A 216 -18.23 0.53 9.10
C MET A 216 -17.71 -0.52 10.10
N HIS A 217 -16.95 -1.52 9.66
CA HIS A 217 -16.40 -2.54 10.57
C HIS A 217 -15.09 -2.08 11.25
N HIS A 218 -14.33 -1.20 10.59
CA HIS A 218 -12.95 -0.87 10.96
C HIS A 218 -12.73 0.60 11.32
N HIS A 219 -13.64 1.49 10.91
CA HIS A 219 -13.61 2.95 11.11
C HIS A 219 -12.22 3.61 10.90
N PRO A 220 -11.47 3.31 9.81
CA PRO A 220 -10.17 3.90 9.60
C PRO A 220 -10.26 5.38 9.20
N ILE A 221 -9.36 6.20 9.72
CA ILE A 221 -9.21 7.61 9.34
C ILE A 221 -7.73 7.91 9.05
N GLY A 222 -7.48 8.84 8.12
CA GLY A 222 -6.15 9.31 7.78
C GLY A 222 -6.01 10.81 8.04
N VAL A 223 -5.32 11.17 9.11
CA VAL A 223 -4.96 12.56 9.43
C VAL A 223 -3.54 12.83 8.96
N GLY A 224 -3.41 13.65 7.92
CA GLY A 224 -2.13 14.10 7.38
C GLY A 224 -1.78 15.52 7.81
N VAL A 225 -0.67 16.03 7.28
CA VAL A 225 -0.23 17.42 7.48
C VAL A 225 0.11 18.07 6.15
N GLN A 226 0.04 19.39 6.11
CA GLN A 226 0.59 20.23 5.04
C GLN A 226 1.31 21.43 5.64
N GLY A 227 2.24 22.01 4.90
CA GLY A 227 2.99 23.20 5.32
C GLY A 227 4.10 22.92 6.34
N LEU A 228 4.66 21.70 6.39
CA LEU A 228 5.78 21.37 7.29
C LEU A 228 7.04 22.17 6.94
N ALA A 229 7.35 22.31 5.65
CA ALA A 229 8.47 23.14 5.21
C ALA A 229 8.24 24.62 5.56
N ASP A 230 7.02 25.13 5.35
CA ASP A 230 6.64 26.49 5.72
C ASP A 230 6.77 26.74 7.23
N ALA A 231 6.39 25.75 8.06
CA ALA A 231 6.56 25.82 9.51
C ALA A 231 8.05 25.93 9.90
N PHE A 232 8.92 25.13 9.28
CA PHE A 232 10.37 25.25 9.52
C PHE A 232 10.94 26.59 9.05
N MET A 233 10.51 27.07 7.87
CA MET A 233 10.93 28.38 7.36
C MET A 233 10.49 29.53 8.27
N ALA A 234 9.25 29.50 8.76
CA ALA A 234 8.73 30.51 9.69
C ALA A 234 9.46 30.51 11.04
N LEU A 235 10.01 29.36 11.45
CA LEU A 235 10.82 29.21 12.66
C LEU A 235 12.33 29.41 12.41
N HIS A 236 12.73 29.77 11.19
CA HIS A 236 14.13 29.89 10.78
C HIS A 236 14.96 28.62 11.03
N MET A 237 14.34 27.45 10.86
CA MET A 237 14.97 26.13 10.99
C MET A 237 15.31 25.58 9.60
N SER A 238 16.56 25.16 9.40
CA SER A 238 16.93 24.35 8.22
C SER A 238 16.29 22.97 8.33
N LEU A 239 15.82 22.43 7.19
CA LEU A 239 15.09 21.16 7.15
C LEU A 239 15.85 19.97 7.76
N ASP A 240 17.18 19.98 7.66
CA ASP A 240 18.09 18.95 8.14
C ASP A 240 18.69 19.24 9.52
N SER A 241 18.32 20.36 10.15
CA SER A 241 18.80 20.77 11.47
C SER A 241 18.31 19.84 12.59
N GLN A 242 19.02 19.84 13.71
CA GLN A 242 18.63 19.03 14.86
C GLN A 242 17.30 19.50 15.46
N GLU A 243 17.07 20.81 15.49
CA GLU A 243 15.85 21.44 15.97
C GLU A 243 14.65 21.08 15.09
N ALA A 244 14.81 21.06 13.75
CA ALA A 244 13.75 20.63 12.83
C ALA A 244 13.38 19.16 13.02
N LYS A 245 14.38 18.28 13.28
CA LYS A 245 14.14 16.86 13.58
C LYS A 245 13.35 16.67 14.88
N GLU A 246 13.72 17.40 15.93
CA GLU A 246 13.02 17.36 17.21
C GLU A 246 11.59 17.91 17.11
N LEU A 247 11.41 19.01 16.39
CA LEU A 247 10.08 19.56 16.12
C LEU A 247 9.23 18.59 15.30
N ASN A 248 9.81 17.95 14.28
CA ASN A 248 9.12 16.92 13.50
C ASN A 248 8.59 15.80 14.40
N ILE A 249 9.43 15.27 15.31
CA ILE A 249 9.00 14.24 16.27
C ILE A 249 7.82 14.75 17.11
N LYS A 250 7.95 15.93 17.72
CA LYS A 250 6.92 16.51 18.59
C LYS A 250 5.60 16.77 17.86
N VAL A 251 5.66 17.24 16.61
CA VAL A 251 4.46 17.50 15.79
C VAL A 251 3.69 16.19 15.57
N PHE A 252 4.37 15.14 15.11
CA PHE A 252 3.69 13.86 14.83
C PHE A 252 3.29 13.11 16.10
N GLU A 253 4.05 13.21 17.19
CA GLU A 253 3.67 12.71 18.52
C GLU A 253 2.39 13.39 19.02
N THR A 254 2.32 14.73 18.92
CA THR A 254 1.15 15.52 19.34
C THR A 254 -0.08 15.15 18.53
N ILE A 255 0.06 15.03 17.20
CA ILE A 255 -1.04 14.63 16.32
C ILE A 255 -1.53 13.23 16.70
N TYR A 256 -0.61 12.27 16.85
CA TYR A 256 -0.98 10.89 17.18
C TYR A 256 -1.65 10.78 18.55
N HIS A 257 -1.13 11.46 19.56
CA HIS A 257 -1.76 11.51 20.89
C HIS A 257 -3.17 12.09 20.82
N ALA A 258 -3.34 13.25 20.17
CA ALA A 258 -4.63 13.92 20.08
C ALA A 258 -5.67 13.12 19.29
N THR A 259 -5.26 12.40 18.23
CA THR A 259 -6.18 11.55 17.48
C THR A 259 -6.61 10.32 18.28
N LEU A 260 -5.70 9.71 19.05
CA LEU A 260 -6.03 8.60 19.95
C LEU A 260 -6.93 9.03 21.10
N GLU A 261 -6.65 10.17 21.73
CA GLU A 261 -7.48 10.74 22.80
C GLU A 261 -8.92 10.96 22.30
N ALA A 262 -9.08 11.66 21.17
CA ALA A 262 -10.40 11.87 20.57
C ALA A 262 -11.08 10.55 20.16
N SER A 263 -10.32 9.57 19.63
CA SER A 263 -10.86 8.24 19.30
C SER A 263 -11.32 7.48 20.55
N SER A 264 -10.62 7.65 21.68
CA SER A 264 -10.99 7.03 22.96
C SER A 264 -12.25 7.68 23.54
N GLU A 265 -12.38 9.00 23.46
CA GLU A 265 -13.58 9.74 23.87
C GLU A 265 -14.81 9.34 23.05
N ILE A 266 -14.64 9.09 21.74
CA ILE A 266 -15.70 8.54 20.88
C ILE A 266 -16.08 7.13 21.34
N ALA A 267 -15.08 6.27 21.56
CA ALA A 267 -15.32 4.88 21.98
C ALA A 267 -15.99 4.78 23.36
N GLU A 268 -15.76 5.72 24.28
CA GLU A 268 -16.44 5.78 25.57
C GLU A 268 -17.95 6.06 25.41
N ARG A 269 -18.33 6.84 24.40
CA ARG A 269 -19.73 7.23 24.14
C ARG A 269 -20.47 6.24 23.25
N GLU A 270 -19.80 5.72 22.22
CA GLU A 270 -20.41 4.95 21.13
C GLU A 270 -20.02 3.46 21.16
N GLY A 271 -19.05 3.10 21.99
CA GLY A 271 -18.41 1.79 21.97
C GLY A 271 -17.24 1.73 20.98
N PRO A 272 -16.33 0.74 21.12
CA PRO A 272 -15.24 0.55 20.17
C PRO A 272 -15.75 0.08 18.80
N TYR A 273 -14.96 0.31 17.75
CA TYR A 273 -15.26 -0.24 16.42
C TYR A 273 -15.32 -1.77 16.45
N GLU A 274 -16.12 -2.37 15.56
CA GLU A 274 -16.54 -3.78 15.64
C GLU A 274 -15.36 -4.77 15.74
N THR A 275 -14.26 -4.46 15.07
CA THR A 275 -13.06 -5.31 15.00
C THR A 275 -11.92 -4.90 15.93
N TRP A 276 -12.24 -4.14 16.98
CA TRP A 276 -11.31 -3.73 18.03
C TRP A 276 -10.69 -4.92 18.78
N MET A 277 -11.50 -5.93 19.08
CA MET A 277 -11.05 -7.10 19.84
C MET A 277 -9.95 -7.85 19.10
N GLY A 278 -8.84 -8.10 19.79
CA GLY A 278 -7.66 -8.78 19.24
C GLY A 278 -6.69 -7.86 18.48
N SER A 279 -7.01 -6.58 18.31
CA SER A 279 -6.06 -5.60 17.77
C SER A 279 -4.88 -5.35 18.73
N PRO A 280 -3.68 -4.97 18.25
CA PRO A 280 -2.57 -4.61 19.14
C PRO A 280 -2.89 -3.42 20.05
N ALA A 281 -3.64 -2.41 19.59
CA ALA A 281 -4.05 -1.30 20.44
C ALA A 281 -4.92 -1.77 21.63
N GLN A 282 -5.79 -2.76 21.45
CA GLN A 282 -6.54 -3.39 22.54
C GLN A 282 -5.63 -4.09 23.57
N GLN A 283 -4.42 -4.49 23.17
CA GLN A 283 -3.40 -5.11 24.03
C GLN A 283 -2.42 -4.08 24.61
N GLY A 284 -2.66 -2.78 24.41
CA GLY A 284 -1.77 -1.71 24.87
C GLY A 284 -0.50 -1.52 24.04
N GLN A 285 -0.49 -1.98 22.78
CA GLN A 285 0.61 -1.78 21.84
C GLN A 285 0.26 -0.66 20.85
N LEU A 286 0.96 0.48 20.97
CA LEU A 286 0.86 1.65 20.11
C LEU A 286 2.16 1.86 19.33
#